data_AF-A0A925WLK4-F1
#
_entry.id   AF-A0A925WLK4-F1
#
_cell.length_a   1.000
_cell.length_b   1.000
_cell.length_c   1.000
_cell.angle_alpha   90.00
_cell.angle_beta   90.00
_cell.angle_gamma   90.00
#
_symmetry.space_group_name_H-M   'P 1'
#
loop_
_entity.id
_entity.type
_entity.pdbx_description
1 polymer ?
#
loop_
_entity_poly.entity_id
_entity_poly.type
_entity_poly.pdbx_seq_one_letter_code
_entity_poly.pdbx_strand_id
1 'polypeptide(L)'
;MANETKFTPQVPRPLPPTKRPQPALTQKRWVWLAGGITAFAAFSFAAMIALLLMVYAAQPRLPAGTQIAGIAVGDEPLDDAAQTLQAMYATKSILLTDADRRWQVPLAELGITLDTAATLTNAQSAAPNTNLAPVLLIDFSQTQARLINLSAEVNLPPQ
;
A
#
# COMPACT_ATOMS: atom_id res chain seq x y z
N MET A 1 12.95 115.22 7.93
CA MET A 1 13.39 114.00 7.24
C MET A 1 13.80 112.99 8.30
N ALA A 2 12.93 112.04 8.63
CA ALA A 2 13.18 110.99 9.63
C ALA A 2 13.14 109.65 8.91
N ASN A 3 14.23 108.89 8.96
CA ASN A 3 14.33 107.55 8.37
C ASN A 3 14.02 106.52 9.46
N GLU A 4 12.92 105.79 9.30
CA GLU A 4 12.55 104.65 10.13
C GLU A 4 13.37 103.42 9.73
N THR A 5 14.41 103.09 10.49
CA THR A 5 15.10 101.79 10.40
C THR A 5 14.25 100.71 11.08
N LYS A 6 13.54 99.91 10.27
CA LYS A 6 12.87 98.67 10.70
C LYS A 6 13.90 97.63 11.17
N PHE A 7 13.86 97.27 12.45
CA PHE A 7 14.52 96.07 12.97
C PHE A 7 13.59 94.86 12.77
N THR A 8 13.95 93.95 11.86
CA THR A 8 13.34 92.61 11.78
C THR A 8 14.13 91.62 12.64
N PRO A 9 13.50 90.91 13.61
CA PRO A 9 14.17 89.88 14.38
C PRO A 9 14.42 88.64 13.51
N GLN A 10 15.67 88.17 13.42
CA GLN A 10 16.00 86.89 12.81
C GLN A 10 15.62 85.75 13.78
N VAL A 11 14.68 84.92 13.38
CA VAL A 11 14.33 83.68 14.09
C VAL A 11 15.45 82.65 13.88
N PRO A 12 16.04 82.06 14.94
CA PRO A 12 17.08 81.04 14.81
C PRO A 12 16.56 79.82 14.04
N ARG A 13 17.26 79.43 12.97
CA ARG A 13 16.92 78.25 12.17
C ARG A 13 17.22 76.98 12.98
N PRO A 14 16.25 76.08 13.22
CA PRO A 14 16.50 74.85 13.97
C PRO A 14 17.48 73.95 13.20
N LEU A 15 18.44 73.36 13.93
CA LEU A 15 19.43 72.44 13.39
C LEU A 15 18.75 71.18 12.82
N PRO A 16 19.24 70.62 11.70
CA PRO A 16 18.71 69.37 11.17
C PRO A 16 18.94 68.22 12.17
N PRO A 17 17.97 67.32 12.34
CA PRO A 17 18.09 66.20 13.27
C PRO A 17 19.17 65.22 12.81
N THR A 18 20.20 65.03 13.64
CA THR A 18 21.22 63.99 13.45
C THR A 18 20.55 62.62 13.53
N LYS A 19 20.38 61.95 12.38
CA LYS A 19 19.86 60.57 12.33
C LYS A 19 20.83 59.64 13.05
N ARG A 20 20.40 59.10 14.20
CA ARG A 20 21.10 58.01 14.88
C ARG A 20 21.06 56.77 13.98
N PRO A 21 22.18 56.07 13.74
CA PRO A 21 22.17 54.82 12.99
C PRO A 21 21.37 53.78 13.80
N GLN A 22 20.30 53.25 13.20
CA GLN A 22 19.55 52.12 13.75
C GLN A 22 20.38 50.84 13.53
N PRO A 23 20.56 49.99 14.55
CA PRO A 23 21.27 48.72 14.37
C PRO A 23 20.43 47.84 13.44
N ALA A 24 20.99 47.49 12.28
CA ALA A 24 20.37 46.52 11.38
C ALA A 24 20.27 45.19 12.13
N LEU A 25 19.05 44.75 12.42
CA LEU A 25 18.80 43.43 12.97
C LEU A 25 19.41 42.40 12.01
N THR A 26 20.35 41.63 12.54
CA THR A 26 21.25 40.78 11.78
C THR A 26 20.47 39.66 11.07
N GLN A 27 20.20 39.86 9.77
CA GLN A 27 19.62 38.88 8.84
C GLN A 27 20.22 37.48 8.96
N LYS A 28 21.49 37.40 9.38
CA LYS A 28 22.24 36.17 9.58
C LYS A 28 21.57 35.20 10.56
N ARG A 29 20.88 35.67 11.61
CA ARG A 29 20.23 34.77 12.61
C ARG A 29 19.00 34.05 12.03
N TRP A 30 18.26 34.69 11.13
CA TRP A 30 17.08 34.08 10.49
C TRP A 30 17.46 32.99 9.48
N VAL A 31 18.60 33.13 8.79
CA VAL A 31 19.11 32.09 7.88
C VAL A 31 19.51 30.81 8.63
N TRP A 32 20.10 30.93 9.82
CA TRP A 32 20.42 29.77 10.67
C TRP A 32 19.16 29.09 11.24
N LEU A 33 18.14 29.86 11.62
CA LEU A 33 16.84 29.34 12.05
C LEU A 33 16.11 28.62 10.90
N ALA A 34 16.06 29.23 9.71
CA ALA A 34 15.47 28.63 8.53
C ALA A 34 16.21 27.34 8.12
N GLY A 35 17.55 27.36 8.09
CA GLY A 35 18.36 26.18 7.80
C GLY A 35 18.18 25.05 8.82
N GLY A 36 18.06 25.39 10.11
CA GLY A 36 17.79 24.42 11.17
C GLY A 36 16.42 23.75 11.03
N ILE A 37 15.37 24.52 10.70
CA ILE A 37 14.02 23.99 10.46
C ILE A 37 14.01 23.08 9.23
N THR A 38 14.65 23.48 8.12
CA THR A 38 14.72 22.65 6.91
C THR A 38 15.50 21.37 7.16
N ALA A 39 16.64 21.43 7.86
CA ALA A 39 17.41 20.25 8.21
C ALA A 39 16.62 19.30 9.12
N PHE A 40 15.90 19.84 10.11
CA PHE A 40 15.04 19.05 10.98
C PHE A 40 13.87 18.40 10.22
N ALA A 41 13.22 19.14 9.32
CA ALA A 41 12.14 18.62 8.48
C ALA A 41 12.64 17.50 7.55
N ALA A 42 13.78 17.69 6.90
CA ALA A 42 14.40 16.68 6.04
C ALA A 42 14.79 15.43 6.84
N PHE A 43 15.38 15.60 8.03
CA PHE A 43 15.73 14.50 8.91
C PHE A 43 14.49 13.74 9.39
N SER A 44 13.44 14.46 9.82
CA SER A 44 12.17 13.87 10.24
C SER A 44 11.51 13.07 9.12
N PHE A 45 11.49 13.61 7.89
CA PHE A 45 10.96 12.93 6.72
C PHE A 45 11.76 11.67 6.37
N ALA A 46 13.09 11.75 6.39
CA ALA A 46 13.96 10.60 6.17
C ALA A 46 13.76 9.53 7.25
N ALA A 47 13.63 9.93 8.52
CA ALA A 47 13.35 9.02 9.63
C ALA A 47 11.98 8.33 9.47
N MET A 48 10.96 9.06 9.02
CA MET A 48 9.64 8.49 8.74
C MET A 48 9.70 7.45 7.61
N ILE A 49 10.42 7.74 6.51
CA ILE A 49 10.63 6.77 5.43
C ILE A 49 11.39 5.54 5.94
N ALA A 50 12.46 5.74 6.70
CA ALA A 50 13.23 4.64 7.27
C ALA A 50 12.37 3.75 8.18
N LEU A 51 11.50 4.35 9.00
CA LEU A 51 10.55 3.63 9.83
C LEU A 51 9.55 2.82 9.00
N LEU A 52 8.99 3.42 7.94
CA LEU A 52 8.06 2.73 7.04
C LEU A 52 8.73 1.54 6.35
N LEU A 53 9.96 1.71 5.86
CA LEU A 53 10.74 0.62 5.25
C LEU A 53 11.06 -0.47 6.26
N MET A 54 11.38 -0.11 7.51
CA MET A 54 11.64 -1.07 8.58
C MET A 54 10.39 -1.88 8.91
N VAL A 55 9.22 -1.23 9.01
CA VAL A 55 7.93 -1.91 9.22
C VAL A 55 7.62 -2.85 8.06
N TYR A 56 7.82 -2.40 6.82
CA TYR A 56 7.59 -3.21 5.61
C TYR A 56 8.53 -4.42 5.52
N ALA A 57 9.78 -4.27 5.94
CA ALA A 57 10.77 -5.35 5.96
C ALA A 57 10.52 -6.36 7.10
N ALA A 58 9.87 -5.94 8.18
CA ALA A 58 9.56 -6.79 9.33
C ALA A 58 8.30 -7.67 9.15
N GLN A 59 7.54 -7.49 8.07
CA GLN A 59 6.34 -8.29 7.82
C GLN A 59 6.70 -9.76 7.53
N PRO A 60 5.92 -10.73 8.05
CA PRO A 60 6.09 -12.13 7.72
C PRO A 60 5.77 -12.36 6.23
N ARG A 61 6.69 -13.03 5.54
CA ARG A 61 6.62 -13.31 4.10
C ARG A 61 6.70 -14.80 3.85
N LEU A 62 6.15 -15.22 2.72
CA LEU A 62 6.34 -16.57 2.24
C LEU A 62 7.78 -16.78 1.74
N PRO A 63 8.34 -18.00 1.89
CA PRO A 63 9.67 -18.32 1.36
C PRO A 63 9.77 -18.01 -0.13
N ALA A 64 10.94 -17.53 -0.55
CA ALA A 64 11.19 -17.14 -1.93
C ALA A 64 10.85 -18.26 -2.92
N GLY A 65 10.25 -17.91 -4.06
CA GLY A 65 9.89 -18.85 -5.13
C GLY A 65 8.81 -19.89 -4.77
N THR A 66 8.14 -19.76 -3.63
CA THR A 66 7.02 -20.65 -3.27
C THR A 66 5.88 -20.53 -4.28
N GLN A 67 5.33 -21.67 -4.68
CA GLN A 67 4.17 -21.77 -5.57
C GLN A 67 3.10 -22.63 -4.92
N ILE A 68 1.83 -22.29 -5.15
CA ILE A 68 0.69 -23.03 -4.63
C ILE A 68 -0.26 -23.28 -5.79
N ALA A 69 -0.47 -24.55 -6.16
CA ALA A 69 -1.28 -24.92 -7.33
C ALA A 69 -0.87 -24.18 -8.62
N GLY A 70 0.43 -23.92 -8.81
CA GLY A 70 0.98 -23.16 -9.94
C GLY A 70 0.77 -21.64 -9.87
N ILE A 71 0.26 -21.11 -8.75
CA ILE A 71 0.19 -19.68 -8.46
C ILE A 71 1.47 -19.30 -7.72
N ALA A 72 2.27 -18.38 -8.26
CA ALA A 72 3.46 -17.87 -7.61
C ALA A 72 3.06 -16.90 -6.49
N VAL A 73 3.49 -17.19 -5.26
CA VAL A 73 3.21 -16.40 -4.05
C VAL A 73 4.45 -16.20 -3.18
N GLY A 74 5.61 -16.69 -3.62
CA GLY A 74 6.88 -16.50 -2.92
C GLY A 74 7.23 -15.01 -2.80
N ASP A 75 7.91 -14.66 -1.71
CA ASP A 75 8.33 -13.29 -1.37
C ASP A 75 7.18 -12.29 -1.07
N GLU A 76 5.92 -12.70 -1.28
CA GLU A 76 4.76 -11.91 -0.93
C GLU A 76 4.55 -11.89 0.60
N PRO A 77 4.14 -10.73 1.17
CA PRO A 77 3.57 -10.68 2.50
C PRO A 77 2.38 -11.62 2.62
N LEU A 78 2.18 -12.16 3.83
CA LEU A 78 1.16 -13.18 4.06
C LEU A 78 -0.26 -12.74 3.65
N ASP A 79 -0.60 -11.48 3.92
CA ASP A 79 -1.91 -10.90 3.62
C ASP A 79 -2.12 -10.71 2.10
N ASP A 80 -1.07 -10.30 1.38
CA ASP A 80 -1.11 -10.14 -0.07
C ASP A 80 -1.25 -11.51 -0.75
N ALA A 81 -0.46 -12.50 -0.30
CA ALA A 81 -0.56 -13.88 -0.76
C ALA A 81 -1.95 -14.48 -0.54
N ALA A 82 -2.60 -14.18 0.60
CA ALA A 82 -3.96 -14.62 0.88
C ALA A 82 -4.96 -14.07 -0.15
N GLN A 83 -4.86 -12.78 -0.47
CA GLN A 83 -5.72 -12.14 -1.46
C GLN A 83 -5.47 -12.68 -2.87
N THR A 84 -4.20 -12.83 -3.26
CA THR A 84 -3.80 -13.43 -4.54
C THR A 84 -4.37 -14.84 -4.68
N LEU A 85 -4.20 -15.69 -3.67
CA LEU A 85 -4.72 -17.06 -3.68
C LEU A 85 -6.24 -17.10 -3.76
N GLN A 86 -6.96 -16.30 -2.97
CA GLN A 86 -8.42 -16.26 -3.01
C GLN A 86 -8.93 -15.83 -4.39
N ALA A 87 -8.37 -14.76 -4.95
CA ALA A 87 -8.76 -14.25 -6.27
C ALA A 87 -8.49 -15.27 -7.38
N MET A 88 -7.30 -15.86 -7.39
CA MET A 88 -6.90 -16.81 -8.43
C MET A 88 -7.64 -18.15 -8.30
N TYR A 89 -7.86 -18.63 -7.07
CA TYR A 89 -8.53 -19.91 -6.84
C TYR A 89 -10.05 -19.83 -7.09
N ALA A 90 -10.68 -18.67 -6.86
CA ALA A 90 -12.10 -18.45 -7.16
C ALA A 90 -12.43 -18.65 -8.66
N THR A 91 -11.44 -18.49 -9.55
CA THR A 91 -11.61 -18.69 -11.01
C THR A 91 -11.36 -20.14 -11.46
N LYS A 92 -10.95 -21.04 -10.56
CA LYS A 92 -10.62 -22.42 -10.90
C LYS A 92 -11.88 -23.22 -11.18
N SER A 93 -11.79 -24.05 -12.20
CA SER A 93 -12.83 -24.98 -12.63
C SER A 93 -12.22 -26.34 -12.92
N ILE A 94 -13.05 -27.37 -12.83
CA ILE A 94 -12.73 -28.71 -13.31
C ILE A 94 -13.51 -29.01 -14.58
N LEU A 95 -12.91 -29.81 -15.44
CA LEU A 95 -13.56 -30.32 -16.63
C LEU A 95 -14.20 -31.67 -16.29
N LEU A 96 -15.52 -31.75 -16.39
CA LEU A 96 -16.26 -33.00 -16.33
C LEU A 96 -16.50 -33.47 -17.75
N THR A 97 -16.31 -34.77 -17.99
CA THR A 97 -16.44 -35.38 -19.31
C THR A 97 -17.31 -36.62 -19.25
N ASP A 98 -18.26 -36.73 -20.19
CA ASP A 98 -19.06 -37.94 -20.40
C ASP A 98 -19.14 -38.23 -21.91
N ALA A 99 -18.44 -39.27 -22.34
CA ALA A 99 -18.16 -39.57 -23.74
C ALA A 99 -17.66 -38.31 -24.48
N ASP A 100 -18.44 -37.78 -25.43
CA ASP A 100 -18.09 -36.61 -26.24
C ASP A 100 -18.51 -35.28 -25.58
N ARG A 101 -19.29 -35.34 -24.50
CA ARG A 101 -19.81 -34.16 -23.80
C ARG A 101 -18.82 -33.69 -22.74
N ARG A 102 -18.70 -32.37 -22.61
CA ARG A 102 -17.77 -31.72 -21.68
C ARG A 102 -18.43 -30.54 -21.01
N TRP A 103 -18.28 -30.44 -19.69
CA TRP A 103 -18.77 -29.32 -18.89
C TRP A 103 -17.64 -28.76 -18.05
N GLN A 104 -17.46 -27.44 -18.11
CA GLN A 104 -16.54 -26.75 -17.23
C GLN A 104 -17.31 -26.31 -15.99
N VAL A 105 -16.98 -26.90 -14.84
CA VAL A 105 -17.68 -26.66 -13.58
C VAL A 105 -16.75 -25.92 -12.62
N PRO A 106 -17.12 -24.69 -12.18
CA PRO A 106 -16.38 -23.97 -11.14
C PRO A 106 -16.27 -24.80 -9.87
N LEU A 107 -15.11 -24.78 -9.19
CA LEU A 107 -14.91 -25.50 -7.93
C LEU A 107 -15.93 -25.09 -6.85
N ALA A 108 -16.27 -23.80 -6.82
CA ALA A 108 -17.24 -23.25 -5.88
C ALA A 108 -18.66 -23.83 -6.06
N GLU A 109 -19.06 -24.21 -7.29
CA GLU A 109 -20.36 -24.86 -7.51
C GLU A 109 -20.41 -26.28 -6.94
N LEU A 110 -19.25 -26.93 -6.83
CA LEU A 110 -19.11 -28.25 -6.23
C LEU A 110 -18.93 -28.19 -4.72
N GLY A 111 -18.97 -27.00 -4.11
CA GLY A 111 -18.67 -26.80 -2.69
C GLY A 111 -17.20 -27.01 -2.33
N ILE A 112 -16.30 -26.94 -3.32
CA ILE A 112 -14.86 -27.02 -3.10
C ILE A 112 -14.34 -25.59 -2.93
N THR A 113 -13.78 -25.31 -1.76
CA THR A 113 -13.22 -24.01 -1.40
C THR A 113 -11.79 -24.14 -0.91
N LEU A 114 -11.01 -23.08 -1.04
CA LEU A 114 -9.62 -23.05 -0.57
C LEU A 114 -9.58 -22.74 0.93
N ASP A 115 -8.99 -23.62 1.73
CA ASP A 115 -8.57 -23.27 3.09
C ASP A 115 -7.31 -22.41 3.02
N THR A 116 -7.52 -21.10 2.90
CA THR A 116 -6.42 -20.14 2.72
C THR A 116 -5.50 -20.14 3.94
N ALA A 117 -6.07 -20.25 5.15
CA ALA A 117 -5.30 -20.19 6.40
C ALA A 117 -4.41 -21.42 6.57
N ALA A 118 -4.95 -22.63 6.38
CA ALA A 118 -4.17 -23.86 6.46
C ALA A 118 -3.11 -23.92 5.35
N THR A 119 -3.48 -23.51 4.14
CA THR A 119 -2.57 -23.47 2.98
C THR A 119 -1.38 -22.53 3.22
N LEU A 120 -1.62 -21.31 3.74
CA LEU A 120 -0.55 -20.35 4.05
C LEU A 120 0.31 -20.78 5.25
N THR A 121 -0.27 -21.49 6.22
CA THR A 121 0.50 -22.08 7.33
C THR A 121 1.50 -23.11 6.83
N ASN A 122 1.06 -23.98 5.91
CA ASN A 122 1.95 -24.94 5.24
C ASN A 122 3.00 -24.22 4.38
N ALA A 123 2.63 -23.13 3.69
CA ALA A 123 3.55 -22.38 2.86
C ALA A 123 4.65 -21.65 3.65
N GLN A 124 4.33 -21.11 4.83
CA GLN A 124 5.33 -20.46 5.70
C GLN A 124 6.41 -21.42 6.20
N SER A 125 6.06 -22.70 6.37
CA SER A 125 6.97 -23.74 6.86
C SER A 125 7.70 -24.49 5.73
N ALA A 126 7.40 -24.17 4.48
CA ALA A 126 8.00 -24.80 3.32
C ALA A 126 9.43 -24.31 3.04
N ALA A 127 10.21 -25.12 2.33
CA ALA A 127 11.49 -24.67 1.81
C ALA A 127 11.29 -23.66 0.66
N PRO A 128 12.26 -22.75 0.40
CA PRO A 128 12.23 -21.91 -0.79
C PRO A 128 12.11 -22.72 -2.08
N ASN A 129 11.47 -22.15 -3.10
CA ASN A 129 11.23 -22.74 -4.43
C ASN A 129 10.37 -24.02 -4.39
N THR A 130 9.55 -24.20 -3.36
CA THR A 130 8.65 -25.36 -3.25
C THR A 130 7.33 -25.11 -3.98
N ASN A 131 6.84 -26.11 -4.70
CA ASN A 131 5.47 -26.14 -5.21
C ASN A 131 4.59 -26.96 -4.27
N LEU A 132 3.61 -26.30 -3.66
CA LEU A 132 2.72 -26.88 -2.66
C LEU A 132 1.34 -27.16 -3.25
N ALA A 133 0.75 -28.25 -2.78
CA ALA A 133 -0.66 -28.50 -2.98
C ALA A 133 -1.49 -27.60 -2.05
N PRO A 134 -2.60 -27.03 -2.51
CA PRO A 134 -3.51 -26.27 -1.67
C PRO A 134 -4.28 -27.20 -0.73
N VAL A 135 -4.62 -26.72 0.45
CA VAL A 135 -5.56 -27.38 1.35
C VAL A 135 -6.97 -26.98 0.95
N LEU A 136 -7.83 -27.96 0.67
CA LEU A 136 -9.19 -27.73 0.18
C LEU A 136 -10.22 -28.20 1.20
N LEU A 137 -11.29 -27.42 1.34
CA LEU A 137 -12.49 -27.78 2.06
C LEU A 137 -13.54 -28.22 1.06
N ILE A 138 -14.24 -29.30 1.37
CA ILE A 138 -15.28 -29.87 0.51
C ILE A 138 -16.58 -29.93 1.30
N ASP A 139 -17.58 -29.19 0.84
CA ASP A 139 -18.96 -29.37 1.27
C ASP A 139 -19.60 -30.50 0.45
N PHE A 140 -19.58 -31.71 1.03
CA PHE A 140 -20.15 -32.89 0.39
C PHE A 140 -21.65 -32.76 0.09
N SER A 141 -22.39 -31.98 0.87
CA SER A 141 -23.83 -31.80 0.64
C SER A 141 -24.08 -30.99 -0.64
N GLN A 142 -23.29 -29.94 -0.85
CA GLN A 142 -23.32 -29.14 -2.06
C GLN A 142 -22.77 -29.92 -3.26
N THR A 143 -21.69 -30.68 -3.07
CA THR A 143 -21.15 -31.56 -4.12
C THR A 143 -22.22 -32.54 -4.61
N GLN A 144 -22.90 -33.22 -3.69
CA GLN A 144 -23.96 -34.19 -4.03
C GLN A 144 -25.11 -33.52 -4.78
N ALA A 145 -25.60 -32.39 -4.28
CA ALA A 145 -26.67 -31.64 -4.95
C ALA A 145 -26.27 -31.25 -6.38
N ARG A 146 -25.04 -30.77 -6.59
CA ARG A 146 -24.57 -30.39 -7.93
C ARG A 146 -24.43 -31.60 -8.85
N LEU A 147 -23.88 -32.72 -8.37
CA LEU A 147 -23.74 -33.94 -9.16
C LEU A 147 -25.10 -34.57 -9.52
N ILE A 148 -26.08 -34.50 -8.63
CA ILE A 148 -27.46 -34.95 -8.91
C ILE A 148 -28.06 -34.09 -10.02
N ASN A 149 -27.96 -32.77 -9.93
CA ASN A 149 -28.45 -31.85 -10.96
C ASN A 149 -27.76 -32.10 -12.30
N LEU A 150 -26.44 -32.27 -12.30
CA LEU A 150 -25.68 -32.59 -13.52
C LEU A 150 -26.13 -33.93 -14.12
N SER A 151 -26.41 -34.94 -13.30
CA SER A 151 -26.88 -36.23 -13.83
C SER A 151 -28.22 -36.13 -14.56
N ALA A 152 -29.11 -35.23 -14.13
CA ALA A 152 -30.35 -34.93 -14.85
C ALA A 152 -30.11 -34.25 -16.21
N GLU A 153 -29.08 -33.40 -16.32
CA GLU A 153 -28.67 -32.76 -17.58
C GLU A 153 -28.01 -33.76 -18.56
N VAL A 154 -27.31 -34.76 -18.01
CA VAL A 154 -26.54 -35.76 -18.78
C VAL A 154 -27.43 -36.91 -19.27
N ASN A 155 -28.47 -37.26 -18.51
CA ASN A 155 -29.39 -38.36 -18.80
C ASN A 155 -30.40 -38.01 -19.91
N LEU A 156 -29.87 -37.67 -21.08
CA LEU A 156 -30.62 -37.48 -22.32
C LEU A 156 -30.39 -38.71 -23.21
N PRO A 157 -31.43 -39.21 -23.91
CA PRO A 157 -31.26 -40.32 -24.84
C PRO A 157 -30.23 -39.97 -25.93
N PRO A 158 -29.46 -40.95 -26.42
CA PRO A 158 -28.58 -40.72 -27.57
C PRO A 158 -29.42 -40.23 -28.76
N GLN A 159 -28.96 -39.16 -29.42
CA GLN A 159 -29.55 -38.67 -30.67
C GLN A 159 -29.10 -39.51 -31.87
#